data_AF-A0A6U6DES4-F1
#
_entry.id   AF-A0A6U6DES4-F1
#
_cell.length_a   1.000
_cell.length_b   1.000
_cell.length_c   1.000
_cell.angle_alpha   90.00
_cell.angle_beta   90.00
_cell.angle_gamma   90.00
#
_symmetry.space_group_name_H-M   'P 1'
#
loop_
_entity.id
_entity.type
_entity.pdbx_description
1 polymer ?
#
loop_
_entity_poly.entity_id
_entity_poly.type
_entity_poly.pdbx_seq_one_letter_code
_entity_poly.pdbx_strand_id
1 'polypeptide(L)'
;QRVKDAVLEDGAMIDQKMVELAEERVRVLQEKSSIATEGLRAQLTSMAEAEAEQSFVVGAFRKQVEDLESQRQQLEETIESIKEEAAKVSVNPNDSMLVELEGIGEEDVARLSLEHAATQGLVPWRLLRTSTGGLTLQLEGGWTLNVQLGKSGVVSSVQLDRQEPPTEFERALMEQADLHGLLRSCRKASELGDVLQELSFRIGRVVTLSQELDKLSRMCFVQRRVDGDGAPELFTTVANPELGYKLGLTWKMSWHYPAGRMPLSMEVLSGSADEEQILDVTSRHSCGPLRLTRILRELSGSG
;
A
#
# COMPACT_ATOMS: atom_id res chain seq x y z
N GLN A 1 -3.08 28.16 -95.61
CA GLN A 1 -4.32 27.74 -94.95
C GLN A 1 -4.16 26.44 -94.18
N ARG A 2 -4.07 25.27 -94.82
CA ARG A 2 -4.03 23.95 -94.13
C ARG A 2 -3.00 23.79 -92.98
N VAL A 3 -1.79 24.33 -93.12
CA VAL A 3 -0.76 24.28 -92.04
C VAL A 3 -1.13 25.18 -90.87
N LYS A 4 -1.81 26.30 -91.12
CA LYS A 4 -2.26 27.24 -90.09
C LYS A 4 -3.43 26.66 -89.29
N ASP A 5 -4.32 25.92 -89.98
CA ASP A 5 -5.47 25.25 -89.38
C ASP A 5 -5.01 24.06 -88.50
N ALA A 6 -4.02 23.28 -88.95
CA ALA A 6 -3.44 22.18 -88.15
C ALA A 6 -2.70 22.67 -86.89
N VAL A 7 -1.97 23.79 -86.95
CA VAL A 7 -1.30 24.37 -85.77
C VAL A 7 -2.31 24.93 -84.76
N LEU A 8 -3.45 25.44 -85.23
CA LEU A 8 -4.54 25.89 -84.36
C LEU A 8 -5.27 24.71 -83.68
N GLU A 9 -5.50 23.61 -84.40
CA GLU A 9 -6.07 22.38 -83.83
C GLU A 9 -5.13 21.72 -82.82
N ASP A 10 -3.84 21.60 -83.12
CA ASP A 10 -2.86 21.03 -82.17
C ASP A 10 -2.70 21.93 -80.93
N GLY A 11 -2.70 23.26 -81.09
CA GLY A 11 -2.69 24.21 -79.98
C GLY A 11 -3.92 24.07 -79.07
N ALA A 12 -5.11 23.98 -79.67
CA ALA A 12 -6.36 23.77 -78.92
C ALA A 12 -6.39 22.41 -78.19
N MET A 13 -5.84 21.35 -78.81
CA MET A 13 -5.78 20.02 -78.19
C MET A 13 -4.79 19.97 -77.03
N ILE A 14 -3.67 20.70 -77.11
CA ILE A 14 -2.70 20.84 -76.02
C ILE A 14 -3.32 21.63 -74.86
N ASP A 15 -4.01 22.73 -75.14
CA ASP A 15 -4.68 23.53 -74.10
C ASP A 15 -5.76 22.70 -73.39
N GLN A 16 -6.54 21.91 -74.12
CA GLN A 16 -7.55 21.02 -73.54
C GLN A 16 -6.93 19.94 -72.64
N LYS A 17 -5.83 19.30 -73.07
CA LYS A 17 -5.10 18.33 -72.25
C LYS A 17 -4.51 18.93 -70.99
N MET A 18 -4.01 20.17 -71.07
CA MET A 18 -3.47 20.88 -69.90
C MET A 18 -4.56 21.22 -68.89
N VAL A 19 -5.77 21.55 -69.34
CA VAL A 19 -6.94 21.76 -68.47
C VAL A 19 -7.34 20.45 -67.78
N GLU A 20 -7.49 19.35 -68.52
CA GLU A 20 -7.83 18.03 -67.95
C GLU A 20 -6.81 17.60 -66.88
N LEU A 21 -5.51 17.81 -67.13
CA LEU A 21 -4.43 17.44 -66.22
C LEU A 21 -4.39 18.35 -64.97
N ALA A 22 -4.80 19.61 -65.11
CA ALA A 22 -4.97 20.53 -63.99
C ALA A 22 -6.17 20.15 -63.12
N GLU A 23 -7.30 19.78 -63.72
CA GLU A 23 -8.50 19.33 -63.01
C GLU A 23 -8.25 18.03 -62.25
N GLU A 24 -7.58 17.05 -62.87
CA GLU A 24 -7.19 15.79 -62.22
C GLU A 24 -6.28 16.05 -61.02
N ARG A 25 -5.29 16.96 -61.15
CA ARG A 25 -4.42 17.34 -60.04
C ARG A 25 -5.17 18.02 -58.90
N VAL A 26 -6.10 18.92 -59.19
CA VAL A 26 -6.94 19.57 -58.18
C VAL A 26 -7.77 18.53 -57.44
N ARG A 27 -8.37 17.58 -58.16
CA ARG A 27 -9.15 16.49 -57.57
C ARG A 27 -8.32 15.62 -56.61
N VAL A 28 -7.14 15.18 -57.04
CA VAL A 28 -6.24 14.36 -56.19
C VAL A 28 -5.77 15.14 -54.95
N LEU A 29 -5.50 16.44 -55.09
CA LEU A 29 -5.12 17.28 -53.95
C LEU A 29 -6.28 17.48 -52.96
N GLN A 30 -7.51 17.64 -53.45
CA GLN A 30 -8.71 17.71 -52.61
C GLN A 30 -8.96 16.41 -51.84
N GLU A 31 -8.81 15.26 -52.50
CA GLU A 31 -9.00 13.95 -51.87
C GLU A 31 -7.94 13.68 -50.78
N LYS A 32 -6.66 13.98 -51.07
CA LYS A 32 -5.59 13.88 -50.07
C LYS A 32 -5.80 14.83 -48.89
N SER A 33 -6.27 16.05 -49.16
CA SER A 33 -6.60 17.01 -48.11
C SER A 33 -7.77 16.53 -47.26
N SER A 34 -8.80 15.92 -47.85
CA SER A 34 -9.95 15.37 -47.14
C SER A 34 -9.52 14.27 -46.17
N ILE A 35 -8.75 13.30 -46.65
CA ILE A 35 -8.24 12.17 -45.84
C ILE A 35 -7.37 12.67 -44.68
N ALA A 36 -6.48 13.65 -44.94
CA ALA A 36 -5.65 14.24 -43.89
C ALA A 36 -6.50 14.95 -42.83
N THR A 37 -7.55 15.69 -43.23
CA THR A 37 -8.45 16.35 -42.28
C THR A 37 -9.30 15.38 -41.47
N GLU A 38 -9.73 14.25 -42.05
CA GLU A 38 -10.45 13.20 -41.32
C GLU A 38 -9.55 12.50 -40.31
N GLY A 39 -8.30 12.19 -40.69
CA GLY A 39 -7.32 11.60 -39.77
C GLY A 39 -7.00 12.52 -38.57
N LEU A 40 -6.82 13.82 -38.83
CA LEU A 40 -6.61 14.81 -37.77
C LEU A 40 -7.84 14.98 -36.87
N ARG A 41 -9.06 14.94 -37.44
CA ARG A 41 -10.30 14.97 -36.65
C ARG A 41 -10.40 13.75 -35.73
N ALA A 42 -10.13 12.54 -36.25
CA ALA A 42 -10.17 11.33 -35.45
C ALA A 42 -9.14 11.35 -34.30
N GLN A 43 -7.94 11.86 -34.54
CA GLN A 43 -6.94 12.05 -33.48
C GLN A 43 -7.39 13.08 -32.43
N LEU A 44 -7.95 14.22 -32.85
CA LEU A 44 -8.49 15.22 -31.94
C LEU A 44 -9.63 14.67 -31.09
N THR A 45 -10.53 13.87 -31.65
CA THR A 45 -11.61 13.22 -30.89
C THR A 45 -11.05 12.23 -29.87
N SER A 46 -10.09 11.39 -30.26
CA SER A 46 -9.45 10.45 -29.34
C SER A 46 -8.67 11.15 -28.21
N MET A 47 -8.01 12.29 -28.49
CA MET A 47 -7.35 13.09 -27.46
C MET A 47 -8.36 13.76 -26.52
N ALA A 48 -9.47 14.27 -27.04
CA ALA A 48 -10.53 14.88 -26.23
C ALA A 48 -11.19 13.86 -25.29
N GLU A 49 -11.41 12.62 -25.76
CA GLU A 49 -11.90 11.51 -24.92
C GLU A 49 -10.91 11.15 -23.81
N ALA A 50 -9.62 11.08 -24.13
CA ALA A 50 -8.57 10.81 -23.14
C ALA A 50 -8.45 11.94 -22.10
N GLU A 51 -8.59 13.21 -22.52
CA GLU A 51 -8.61 14.36 -21.62
C GLU A 51 -9.83 14.32 -20.69
N ALA A 52 -11.01 13.98 -21.21
CA ALA A 52 -12.22 13.84 -20.41
C ALA A 52 -12.08 12.73 -19.35
N GLU A 53 -11.48 11.59 -19.70
CA GLU A 53 -11.23 10.49 -18.78
C GLU A 53 -10.19 10.87 -17.71
N GLN A 54 -9.10 11.54 -18.09
CA GLN A 54 -8.10 12.05 -17.13
C GLN A 54 -8.71 13.08 -16.18
N SER A 55 -9.55 13.99 -16.69
CA SER A 55 -10.24 14.99 -15.87
C SER A 55 -11.16 14.33 -14.84
N PHE A 56 -11.86 13.27 -15.23
CA PHE A 56 -12.68 12.47 -14.31
C PHE A 56 -11.85 11.80 -13.21
N VAL A 57 -10.73 11.17 -13.58
CA VAL A 57 -9.83 10.51 -12.62
C VAL A 57 -9.20 11.52 -11.65
N VAL A 58 -8.72 12.66 -12.15
CA VAL A 58 -8.19 13.74 -11.30
C VAL A 58 -9.27 14.30 -10.38
N GLY A 59 -10.51 14.42 -10.85
CA GLY A 59 -11.65 14.81 -10.02
C GLY A 59 -11.93 13.82 -8.90
N ALA A 60 -11.89 12.52 -9.17
CA ALA A 60 -12.06 11.48 -8.16
C ALA A 60 -10.93 11.50 -7.11
N PHE A 61 -9.67 11.65 -7.54
CA PHE A 61 -8.53 11.78 -6.63
C PHE A 61 -8.63 13.05 -5.78
N ARG A 62 -9.02 14.19 -6.36
CA ARG A 62 -9.22 15.43 -5.59
C ARG A 62 -10.27 15.24 -4.51
N LYS A 63 -11.40 14.59 -4.84
CA LYS A 63 -12.44 14.30 -3.85
C LYS A 63 -11.93 13.39 -2.73
N GLN A 64 -11.16 12.36 -3.06
CA GLN A 64 -10.54 11.50 -2.03
C GLN A 64 -9.56 12.27 -1.14
N VAL A 65 -8.79 13.21 -1.68
CA VAL A 65 -7.91 14.07 -0.89
C VAL A 65 -8.72 14.97 0.04
N GLU A 66 -9.80 15.59 -0.44
CA GLU A 66 -10.70 16.41 0.37
C GLU A 66 -11.37 15.60 1.49
N ASP A 67 -11.83 14.37 1.20
CA ASP A 67 -12.42 13.46 2.18
C ASP A 67 -11.39 13.07 3.26
N LEU A 68 -10.14 12.79 2.87
CA LEU A 68 -9.04 12.47 3.80
C LEU A 68 -8.62 13.69 4.64
N GLU A 69 -8.59 14.89 4.06
CA GLU A 69 -8.31 16.13 4.81
C GLU A 69 -9.40 16.41 5.85
N SER A 70 -10.67 16.18 5.49
CA SER A 70 -11.80 16.30 6.43
C SER A 70 -11.70 15.28 7.57
N GLN A 71 -11.38 14.01 7.26
CA GLN A 71 -11.17 12.98 8.28
C GLN A 71 -10.00 13.33 9.20
N ARG A 72 -8.90 13.85 8.65
CA ARG A 72 -7.76 14.31 9.45
C ARG A 72 -8.15 15.44 10.39
N GLN A 73 -8.93 16.41 9.91
CA GLN A 73 -9.38 17.53 10.75
C GLN A 73 -10.28 17.07 11.90
N GLN A 74 -11.22 16.15 11.63
CA GLN A 74 -12.06 15.53 12.67
C GLN A 74 -11.24 14.76 13.71
N LEU A 75 -10.17 14.08 13.26
CA LEU A 75 -9.24 13.38 14.15
C LEU A 75 -8.43 14.35 15.01
N GLU A 76 -7.93 15.45 14.44
CA GLU A 76 -7.22 16.49 15.19
C GLU A 76 -8.12 17.12 16.27
N GLU A 77 -9.39 17.39 15.96
CA GLU A 77 -10.38 17.86 16.94
C GLU A 77 -10.66 16.84 18.04
N THR A 78 -10.77 15.55 17.68
CA THR A 78 -10.98 14.47 18.65
C THR A 78 -9.79 14.31 19.60
N ILE A 79 -8.56 14.39 19.06
CA ILE A 79 -7.33 14.34 19.87
C ILE A 79 -7.30 15.52 20.85
N GLU A 80 -7.65 16.72 20.41
CA GLU A 80 -7.64 17.90 21.28
C GLU A 80 -8.71 17.78 22.38
N SER A 81 -9.90 17.28 22.06
CA SER A 81 -10.93 16.96 23.07
C SER A 81 -10.45 15.94 24.10
N ILE A 82 -9.74 14.89 23.68
CA ILE A 82 -9.19 13.87 24.57
C ILE A 82 -8.10 14.49 25.48
N LYS A 83 -7.24 15.37 24.95
CA LYS A 83 -6.25 16.08 25.75
C LYS A 83 -6.90 16.98 26.80
N GLU A 84 -7.96 17.70 26.43
CA GLU A 84 -8.70 18.54 27.38
C GLU A 84 -9.38 17.71 28.48
N GLU A 85 -9.96 16.55 28.15
CA GLU A 85 -10.51 15.63 29.15
C GLU A 85 -9.42 15.03 30.05
N ALA A 86 -8.28 14.62 29.48
CA ALA A 86 -7.14 14.12 30.26
C ALA A 86 -6.57 15.21 31.20
N ALA A 87 -6.50 16.46 30.75
CA ALA A 87 -6.10 17.60 31.57
C ALA A 87 -7.09 17.86 32.71
N LYS A 88 -8.41 17.69 32.49
CA LYS A 88 -9.44 17.80 33.56
C LYS A 88 -9.31 16.67 34.59
N VAL A 89 -8.91 15.47 34.16
CA VAL A 89 -8.64 14.33 35.06
C VAL A 89 -7.37 14.56 35.89
N SER A 90 -6.40 15.37 35.41
CA SER A 90 -5.15 15.67 36.12
C SER A 90 -5.25 16.75 37.22
N VAL A 91 -6.42 17.35 37.45
CA VAL A 91 -6.61 18.42 38.46
C VAL A 91 -7.14 17.89 39.81
N ASN A 92 -7.16 16.57 40.04
CA ASN A 92 -7.41 16.01 41.37
C ASN A 92 -6.05 15.70 42.04
N PRO A 93 -5.61 16.51 43.02
CA PRO A 93 -4.24 16.45 43.51
C PRO A 93 -4.12 15.37 44.59
N ASN A 94 -3.35 14.33 44.29
CA ASN A 94 -2.47 13.75 45.28
C ASN A 94 -1.06 13.73 44.71
N ASP A 95 -0.32 14.76 45.09
CA ASP A 95 1.09 15.00 44.84
C ASP A 95 1.94 13.79 45.21
N SER A 96 2.41 13.02 44.21
CA SER A 96 3.65 12.23 44.32
C SER A 96 4.24 11.71 43.00
N MET A 97 3.67 12.02 41.82
CA MET A 97 4.09 11.41 40.54
C MET A 97 4.59 12.40 39.47
N LEU A 98 4.80 13.67 39.82
CA LEU A 98 5.16 14.71 38.85
C LEU A 98 6.67 14.79 38.50
N VAL A 99 7.47 13.82 38.93
CA VAL A 99 8.88 13.69 38.51
C VAL A 99 9.10 12.54 37.51
N GLU A 100 8.10 11.68 37.28
CA GLU A 100 8.22 10.55 36.33
C GLU A 100 7.62 10.83 34.94
N LEU A 101 6.93 11.97 34.75
CA LEU A 101 6.19 12.27 33.53
C LEU A 101 6.95 13.07 32.46
N GLU A 102 8.18 13.53 32.74
CA GLU A 102 9.03 14.15 31.69
C GLU A 102 9.75 13.11 30.82
N GLY A 103 9.66 11.81 31.15
CA GLY A 103 10.21 10.71 30.34
C GLY A 103 9.24 10.06 29.35
N ILE A 104 7.96 10.45 29.34
CA ILE A 104 6.88 9.71 28.65
C ILE A 104 6.51 10.34 27.29
N GLY A 105 7.13 11.46 26.89
CA GLY A 105 6.72 12.23 25.71
C GLY A 105 7.02 11.61 24.34
N GLU A 106 8.09 10.80 24.21
CA GLU A 106 8.49 10.23 22.91
C GLU A 106 8.05 8.76 22.75
N GLU A 107 8.09 7.98 23.83
CA GLU A 107 7.74 6.56 23.78
C GLU A 107 6.22 6.35 23.62
N ASP A 108 5.39 7.23 24.18
CA ASP A 108 3.94 7.15 24.06
C ASP A 108 3.41 7.73 22.74
N VAL A 109 4.10 8.70 22.13
CA VAL A 109 3.79 9.17 20.77
C VAL A 109 4.21 8.14 19.73
N ALA A 110 5.36 7.49 19.92
CA ALA A 110 5.75 6.34 19.12
C ALA A 110 4.78 5.17 19.32
N ARG A 111 4.33 4.91 20.56
CA ARG A 111 3.30 3.90 20.88
C ARG A 111 1.97 4.21 20.19
N LEU A 112 1.48 5.45 20.25
CA LEU A 112 0.24 5.88 19.61
C LEU A 112 0.33 5.87 18.07
N SER A 113 1.49 6.21 17.50
CA SER A 113 1.73 6.12 16.05
C SER A 113 1.84 4.66 15.58
N LEU A 114 2.48 3.79 16.36
CA LEU A 114 2.48 2.34 16.13
C LEU A 114 1.09 1.74 16.34
N GLU A 115 0.33 2.24 17.33
CA GLU A 115 -1.05 1.84 17.60
C GLU A 115 -1.96 2.22 16.43
N HIS A 116 -1.81 3.42 15.88
CA HIS A 116 -2.56 3.91 14.73
C HIS A 116 -2.18 3.15 13.44
N ALA A 117 -0.88 2.94 13.19
CA ALA A 117 -0.39 2.13 12.08
C ALA A 117 -0.82 0.66 12.19
N ALA A 118 -0.89 0.11 13.41
CA ALA A 118 -1.30 -1.27 13.67
C ALA A 118 -2.82 -1.47 13.71
N THR A 119 -3.61 -0.46 14.10
CA THR A 119 -5.08 -0.54 14.11
C THR A 119 -5.70 -0.26 12.75
N GLN A 120 -5.06 0.55 11.89
CA GLN A 120 -5.55 0.78 10.54
C GLN A 120 -4.82 -0.03 9.47
N GLY A 121 -3.56 -0.43 9.67
CA GLY A 121 -2.76 -1.17 8.68
C GLY A 121 -2.48 -0.40 7.38
N LEU A 122 -3.02 0.81 7.22
CA LEU A 122 -2.96 1.58 5.98
C LEU A 122 -1.66 2.39 5.95
N VAL A 123 -0.58 1.76 5.48
CA VAL A 123 0.63 2.50 5.15
C VAL A 123 0.36 3.31 3.86
N PRO A 124 0.58 4.63 3.84
CA PRO A 124 0.25 5.45 2.68
C PRO A 124 1.24 5.21 1.54
N TRP A 125 0.72 5.02 0.33
CA TRP A 125 1.53 4.97 -0.88
C TRP A 125 1.90 6.38 -1.33
N ARG A 126 3.20 6.63 -1.45
CA ARG A 126 3.74 7.85 -2.05
C ARG A 126 3.95 7.64 -3.54
N LEU A 127 3.38 8.51 -4.36
CA LEU A 127 3.66 8.56 -5.78
C LEU A 127 5.07 9.11 -6.02
N LEU A 128 5.94 8.28 -6.62
CA LEU A 128 7.30 8.67 -6.97
C LEU A 128 7.38 9.20 -8.40
N ARG A 129 6.78 8.47 -9.34
CA ARG A 129 6.83 8.81 -10.77
C ARG A 129 5.53 8.43 -11.45
N THR A 130 5.09 9.28 -12.37
CA THR A 130 4.07 8.96 -13.36
C THR A 130 4.67 9.08 -14.75
N SER A 131 4.21 8.24 -15.66
CA SER A 131 4.56 8.27 -17.07
C SER A 131 3.31 7.95 -17.88
N THR A 132 3.37 8.18 -19.20
CA THR A 132 2.25 7.89 -20.11
C THR A 132 1.84 6.41 -20.16
N GLY A 133 2.68 5.49 -19.67
CA GLY A 133 2.41 4.05 -19.69
C GLY A 133 2.54 3.36 -18.33
N GLY A 134 2.59 4.12 -17.23
CA GLY A 134 2.74 3.51 -15.91
C GLY A 134 3.05 4.48 -14.79
N LEU A 135 3.01 3.94 -13.58
CA LEU A 135 3.24 4.68 -12.34
C LEU A 135 4.10 3.85 -11.38
N THR A 136 4.91 4.56 -10.60
CA THR A 136 5.74 3.98 -9.55
C THR A 136 5.30 4.59 -8.22
N LEU A 137 4.87 3.73 -7.31
CA LEU A 137 4.46 4.06 -5.96
C LEU A 137 5.49 3.49 -4.97
N GLN A 138 5.67 4.16 -3.85
CA GLN A 138 6.54 3.71 -2.78
C GLN A 138 5.76 3.69 -1.46
N LEU A 139 5.91 2.60 -0.72
CA LEU A 139 5.43 2.50 0.64
C LEU A 139 6.57 2.81 1.61
N GLU A 140 6.25 3.35 2.78
CA GLU A 140 7.21 3.38 3.88
C GLU A 140 7.69 1.95 4.22
N GLY A 141 8.98 1.81 4.57
CA GLY A 141 9.61 0.50 4.75
C GLY A 141 10.28 -0.10 3.50
N GLY A 142 10.48 0.71 2.45
CA GLY A 142 11.34 0.36 1.31
C GLY A 142 10.65 -0.47 0.22
N TRP A 143 9.31 -0.52 0.20
CA TRP A 143 8.57 -1.19 -0.84
C TRP A 143 8.30 -0.27 -2.03
N THR A 144 8.46 -0.80 -3.22
CA THR A 144 8.19 -0.09 -4.47
C THR A 144 7.23 -0.91 -5.30
N LEU A 145 6.12 -0.30 -5.72
CA LEU A 145 5.16 -0.88 -6.64
C LEU A 145 5.29 -0.19 -7.99
N ASN A 146 5.62 -0.98 -9.01
CA ASN A 146 5.66 -0.55 -10.40
C ASN A 146 4.44 -1.11 -11.13
N VAL A 147 3.60 -0.22 -11.63
CA VAL A 147 2.38 -0.58 -12.39
C VAL A 147 2.54 -0.06 -13.81
N GLN A 148 2.47 -0.96 -14.80
CA GLN A 148 2.39 -0.58 -16.20
C GLN A 148 0.94 -0.64 -16.68
N LEU A 149 0.55 0.42 -17.38
CA LEU A 149 -0.77 0.58 -17.95
C LEU A 149 -0.68 0.48 -19.47
N GLY A 150 -1.49 -0.41 -20.03
CA GLY A 150 -1.74 -0.51 -21.46
C GLY A 150 -2.80 0.48 -21.93
N LYS A 151 -3.25 0.31 -23.17
CA LYS A 151 -4.31 1.13 -23.76
C LYS A 151 -5.61 0.97 -22.95
N SER A 152 -6.37 2.06 -22.78
CA SER A 152 -7.67 2.07 -22.09
C SER A 152 -7.59 1.69 -20.59
N GLY A 153 -6.48 2.00 -19.92
CA GLY A 153 -6.35 1.79 -18.47
C GLY A 153 -6.25 0.32 -18.02
N VAL A 154 -6.01 -0.62 -18.95
CA VAL A 154 -5.76 -2.02 -18.61
C VAL A 154 -4.37 -2.16 -17.99
N VAL A 155 -4.27 -2.86 -16.86
CA VAL A 155 -2.99 -3.13 -16.21
C VAL A 155 -2.26 -4.22 -17.00
N SER A 156 -1.11 -3.90 -17.57
CA SER A 156 -0.31 -4.83 -18.39
C SER A 156 0.71 -5.60 -17.56
N SER A 157 1.28 -4.96 -16.54
CA SER A 157 2.16 -5.61 -15.56
C SER A 157 2.12 -4.88 -14.22
N VAL A 158 2.29 -5.65 -13.15
CA VAL A 158 2.50 -5.10 -11.81
C VAL A 158 3.66 -5.84 -11.15
N GLN A 159 4.59 -5.08 -10.60
CA GLN A 159 5.76 -5.60 -9.90
C GLN A 159 5.86 -4.93 -8.54
N LEU A 160 6.03 -5.74 -7.50
CA LEU A 160 6.23 -5.29 -6.13
C LEU A 160 7.63 -5.70 -5.71
N ASP A 161 8.47 -4.71 -5.44
CA ASP A 161 9.86 -4.87 -5.05
C ASP A 161 10.07 -4.35 -3.63
N ARG A 162 11.03 -4.91 -2.90
CA ARG A 162 11.49 -4.40 -1.60
C ARG A 162 12.98 -4.10 -1.69
N GLN A 163 13.40 -2.95 -1.16
CA GLN A 163 14.80 -2.51 -1.19
C GLN A 163 15.74 -3.51 -0.49
N GLU A 164 15.27 -4.09 0.62
CA GLU A 164 15.98 -5.17 1.32
C GLU A 164 15.22 -6.48 1.16
N PRO A 165 15.92 -7.60 0.91
CA PRO A 165 15.26 -8.89 0.75
C PRO A 165 14.58 -9.31 2.06
N PRO A 166 13.33 -9.81 2.03
CA PRO A 166 12.65 -10.29 3.22
C PRO A 166 13.37 -11.50 3.81
N THR A 167 13.37 -11.58 5.14
CA THR A 167 13.81 -12.79 5.86
C THR A 167 12.92 -13.98 5.48
N GLU A 168 13.39 -15.21 5.70
CA GLU A 168 12.59 -16.41 5.40
C GLU A 168 11.25 -16.41 6.14
N PHE A 169 11.24 -15.96 7.39
CA PHE A 169 10.04 -15.79 8.21
C PHE A 169 9.07 -14.74 7.63
N GLU A 170 9.59 -13.57 7.23
CA GLU A 170 8.78 -12.53 6.58
C GLU A 170 8.23 -12.99 5.23
N ARG A 171 9.02 -13.75 4.46
CA ARG A 171 8.61 -14.32 3.18
C ARG A 171 7.44 -15.28 3.36
N ALA A 172 7.51 -16.19 4.34
CA ALA A 172 6.41 -17.09 4.67
C ALA A 172 5.13 -16.33 5.03
N LEU A 173 5.23 -15.25 5.81
CA LEU A 173 4.07 -14.39 6.12
C LEU A 173 3.50 -13.70 4.87
N MET A 174 4.36 -13.20 3.99
CA MET A 174 3.94 -12.55 2.73
C MET A 174 3.29 -13.53 1.76
N GLU A 175 3.78 -14.77 1.71
CA GLU A 175 3.19 -15.85 0.91
C GLU A 175 1.80 -16.21 1.44
N GLN A 176 1.63 -16.35 2.76
CA GLN A 176 0.30 -16.55 3.36
C GLN A 176 -0.65 -15.37 3.13
N ALA A 177 -0.11 -14.15 3.06
CA ALA A 177 -0.86 -12.94 2.76
C ALA A 177 -1.24 -12.83 1.27
N ASP A 178 -0.79 -13.74 0.40
CA ASP A 178 -1.11 -13.78 -1.03
C ASP A 178 -0.98 -12.41 -1.74
N LEU A 179 0.12 -11.69 -1.47
CA LEU A 179 0.35 -10.38 -2.08
C LEU A 179 0.37 -10.47 -3.62
N HIS A 180 0.94 -11.56 -4.15
CA HIS A 180 0.98 -11.77 -5.60
C HIS A 180 -0.39 -12.09 -6.21
N GLY A 181 -1.25 -12.87 -5.53
CA GLY A 181 -2.61 -13.10 -5.99
C GLY A 181 -3.44 -11.82 -6.03
N LEU A 182 -3.29 -10.97 -5.01
CA LEU A 182 -3.90 -9.65 -4.97
C LEU A 182 -3.47 -8.78 -6.16
N LEU A 183 -2.17 -8.74 -6.46
CA LEU A 183 -1.64 -7.99 -7.60
C LEU A 183 -2.14 -8.51 -8.95
N ARG A 184 -2.22 -9.84 -9.12
CA ARG A 184 -2.75 -10.46 -10.35
C ARG A 184 -4.25 -10.23 -10.55
N SER A 185 -4.97 -9.91 -9.47
CA SER A 185 -6.40 -9.60 -9.54
C SER A 185 -6.67 -8.22 -10.14
N CYS A 186 -5.70 -7.31 -10.06
CA CYS A 186 -5.77 -5.95 -10.60
C CYS A 186 -5.67 -5.97 -12.12
N ARG A 187 -6.80 -5.85 -12.83
CA ARG A 187 -6.85 -5.85 -14.30
C ARG A 187 -7.01 -4.47 -14.88
N LYS A 188 -7.56 -3.54 -14.10
CA LYS A 188 -7.86 -2.16 -14.54
C LYS A 188 -7.31 -1.14 -13.55
N ALA A 189 -6.94 0.02 -14.06
CA ALA A 189 -6.49 1.15 -13.24
C ALA A 189 -7.56 1.60 -12.22
N SER A 190 -8.85 1.42 -12.52
CA SER A 190 -9.95 1.72 -11.59
C SER A 190 -9.96 0.84 -10.34
N GLU A 191 -9.40 -0.37 -10.41
CA GLU A 191 -9.32 -1.33 -9.29
C GLU A 191 -8.07 -1.08 -8.42
N LEU A 192 -7.15 -0.22 -8.89
CA LEU A 192 -5.87 -0.02 -8.25
C LEU A 192 -6.01 0.58 -6.85
N GLY A 193 -6.99 1.45 -6.62
CA GLY A 193 -7.24 2.04 -5.28
C GLY A 193 -7.49 0.96 -4.23
N ASP A 194 -8.43 0.06 -4.50
CA ASP A 194 -8.80 -1.03 -3.59
C ASP A 194 -7.64 -2.01 -3.38
N VAL A 195 -6.91 -2.34 -4.46
CA VAL A 195 -5.73 -3.22 -4.39
C VAL A 195 -4.61 -2.58 -3.58
N LEU A 196 -4.35 -1.29 -3.73
CA LEU A 196 -3.35 -0.56 -2.95
C LEU A 196 -3.72 -0.52 -1.48
N GLN A 197 -5.00 -0.32 -1.16
CA GLN A 197 -5.51 -0.32 0.21
C GLN A 197 -5.27 -1.68 0.88
N GLU A 198 -5.62 -2.77 0.20
CA GLU A 198 -5.44 -4.12 0.73
C GLU A 198 -3.96 -4.51 0.80
N LEU A 199 -3.12 -4.10 -0.17
CA LEU A 199 -1.67 -4.27 -0.09
C LEU A 199 -1.08 -3.55 1.12
N SER A 200 -1.44 -2.27 1.30
CA SER A 200 -1.00 -1.47 2.43
C SER A 200 -1.32 -2.19 3.72
N PHE A 201 -2.56 -2.66 3.86
CA PHE A 201 -3.04 -3.39 5.03
C PHE A 201 -2.22 -4.65 5.33
N ARG A 202 -2.01 -5.50 4.32
CA ARG A 202 -1.26 -6.75 4.47
C ARG A 202 0.22 -6.51 4.75
N ILE A 203 0.85 -5.58 4.03
CA ILE A 203 2.27 -5.23 4.24
C ILE A 203 2.45 -4.58 5.61
N GLY A 204 1.57 -3.64 5.98
CA GLY A 204 1.60 -2.93 7.25
C GLY A 204 1.57 -3.88 8.44
N ARG A 205 0.76 -4.94 8.38
CA ARG A 205 0.72 -5.99 9.41
C ARG A 205 2.03 -6.76 9.53
N VAL A 206 2.62 -7.17 8.40
CA VAL A 206 3.92 -7.87 8.40
C VAL A 206 5.01 -6.98 8.96
N VAL A 207 5.06 -5.71 8.55
CA VAL A 207 6.03 -4.72 9.06
C VAL A 207 5.84 -4.48 10.56
N THR A 208 4.60 -4.33 11.03
CA THR A 208 4.27 -4.16 12.46
C THR A 208 4.79 -5.34 13.28
N LEU A 209 4.57 -6.57 12.80
CA LEU A 209 5.11 -7.76 13.45
C LEU A 209 6.64 -7.72 13.47
N SER A 210 7.31 -7.44 12.35
CA SER A 210 8.77 -7.36 12.30
C SER A 210 9.33 -6.35 13.31
N GLN A 211 8.74 -5.16 13.39
CA GLN A 211 9.14 -4.13 14.37
C GLN A 211 8.95 -4.60 15.82
N GLU A 212 7.85 -5.27 16.11
CA GLU A 212 7.62 -5.85 17.43
C GLU A 212 8.64 -6.94 17.76
N LEU A 213 8.97 -7.82 16.80
CA LEU A 213 9.97 -8.86 17.00
C LEU A 213 11.36 -8.27 17.28
N ASP A 214 11.70 -7.14 16.66
CA ASP A 214 12.94 -6.42 16.93
C ASP A 214 12.94 -5.85 18.35
N LYS A 215 11.79 -5.34 18.85
CA LYS A 215 11.65 -4.93 20.25
C LYS A 215 11.77 -6.12 21.21
N LEU A 216 11.10 -7.23 20.92
CA LEU A 216 11.11 -8.44 21.74
C LEU A 216 12.49 -9.06 21.88
N SER A 217 13.29 -9.02 20.82
CA SER A 217 14.67 -9.53 20.85
C SER A 217 15.58 -8.82 21.87
N ARG A 218 15.18 -7.62 22.33
CA ARG A 218 15.86 -6.89 23.41
C ARG A 218 15.39 -7.29 24.80
N MET A 219 14.22 -7.92 24.91
CA MET A 219 13.59 -8.32 26.17
C MET A 219 13.80 -9.80 26.49
N CYS A 220 13.82 -10.64 25.47
CA CYS A 220 13.85 -12.09 25.62
C CYS A 220 14.59 -12.75 24.46
N PHE A 221 14.92 -14.04 24.64
CA PHE A 221 15.38 -14.83 23.51
C PHE A 221 14.23 -15.01 22.52
N VAL A 222 14.47 -14.66 21.26
CA VAL A 222 13.51 -14.78 20.17
C VAL A 222 14.18 -15.52 19.02
N GLN A 223 13.51 -16.56 18.52
CA GLN A 223 13.94 -17.27 17.33
C GLN A 223 12.79 -17.37 16.34
N ARG A 224 13.03 -16.89 15.13
CA ARG A 224 12.11 -16.90 13.99
C ARG A 224 12.39 -18.16 13.17
N ARG A 225 11.38 -18.98 12.91
CA ARG A 225 11.51 -20.24 12.17
C ARG A 225 10.37 -20.38 11.17
N VAL A 226 10.58 -21.24 10.18
CA VAL A 226 9.53 -21.74 9.30
C VAL A 226 9.46 -23.25 9.52
N ASP A 227 8.28 -23.77 9.83
CA ASP A 227 8.08 -25.19 10.06
C ASP A 227 8.18 -25.99 8.74
N GLY A 228 8.13 -27.33 8.84
CA GLY A 228 8.23 -28.20 7.66
C GLY A 228 7.09 -28.04 6.65
N ASP A 229 5.96 -27.45 7.06
CA ASP A 229 4.78 -27.19 6.24
C ASP A 229 4.80 -25.75 5.66
N GLY A 230 5.84 -24.97 5.93
CA GLY A 230 5.99 -23.59 5.46
C GLY A 230 5.31 -22.54 6.34
N ALA A 231 4.80 -22.91 7.52
CA ALA A 231 4.17 -21.96 8.43
C ALA A 231 5.21 -21.22 9.30
N PRO A 232 5.08 -19.90 9.46
CA PRO A 232 6.00 -19.13 10.29
C PRO A 232 5.72 -19.41 11.77
N GLU A 233 6.77 -19.79 12.48
CA GLU A 233 6.76 -20.04 13.92
C GLU A 233 7.71 -19.09 14.64
N LEU A 234 7.27 -18.61 15.79
CA LEU A 234 8.08 -17.80 16.69
C LEU A 234 8.34 -18.58 17.96
N PHE A 235 9.59 -18.86 18.28
CA PHE A 235 9.98 -19.39 19.58
C PHE A 235 10.50 -18.26 20.47
N THR A 236 9.99 -18.18 21.69
CA THR A 236 10.42 -17.19 22.69
C THR A 236 10.66 -17.87 24.03
N THR A 237 11.57 -17.33 24.84
CA THR A 237 11.71 -17.79 26.23
C THR A 237 11.38 -16.69 27.21
N VAL A 238 10.57 -16.98 28.22
CA VAL A 238 10.26 -16.06 29.31
C VAL A 238 10.65 -16.69 30.65
N ALA A 239 11.15 -15.87 31.56
CA ALA A 239 11.46 -16.27 32.93
C ALA A 239 10.71 -15.35 33.89
N ASN A 240 10.13 -15.94 34.93
CA ASN A 240 9.54 -15.20 36.03
C ASN A 240 10.27 -15.61 37.32
N PRO A 241 11.22 -14.79 37.81
CA PRO A 241 11.98 -15.11 39.02
C PRO A 241 11.10 -15.16 40.29
N GLU A 242 10.04 -14.36 40.35
CA GLU A 242 9.15 -14.27 41.51
C GLU A 242 8.31 -15.55 41.66
N LEU A 243 7.82 -16.07 40.53
CA LEU A 243 7.06 -17.32 40.46
C LEU A 243 7.95 -18.55 40.25
N GLY A 244 9.27 -18.36 40.06
CA GLY A 244 10.26 -19.43 40.01
C GLY A 244 10.21 -20.32 38.77
N TYR A 245 9.72 -19.83 37.62
CA TYR A 245 9.65 -20.61 36.39
C TYR A 245 10.42 -20.01 35.21
N LYS A 246 10.73 -20.86 34.23
CA LYS A 246 11.19 -20.50 32.89
C LYS A 246 10.44 -21.32 31.86
N LEU A 247 9.92 -20.65 30.84
CA LEU A 247 9.09 -21.23 29.78
C LEU A 247 9.73 -21.03 28.41
N GLY A 248 9.55 -22.02 27.55
CA GLY A 248 9.66 -21.91 26.10
C GLY A 248 8.25 -21.82 25.51
N LEU A 249 8.00 -20.80 24.70
CA LEU A 249 6.70 -20.53 24.08
C LEU A 249 6.89 -20.53 22.57
N THR A 250 6.18 -21.43 21.88
CA THR A 250 6.15 -21.53 20.43
C THR A 250 4.82 -21.03 19.91
N TRP A 251 4.87 -19.94 19.14
CA TRP A 251 3.70 -19.28 18.57
C TRP A 251 3.58 -19.60 17.09
N LYS A 252 2.43 -20.10 16.66
CA LYS A 252 2.11 -20.20 15.23
C LYS A 252 1.66 -18.84 14.74
N MET A 253 2.51 -18.21 13.93
CA MET A 253 2.32 -16.86 13.43
C MET A 253 1.51 -16.89 12.14
N SER A 254 0.83 -15.79 11.85
CA SER A 254 0.17 -15.58 10.57
C SER A 254 0.18 -14.10 10.21
N TRP A 255 -0.04 -13.80 8.93
CA TRP A 255 -0.14 -12.42 8.45
C TRP A 255 -1.32 -11.63 9.07
N HIS A 256 -2.26 -12.32 9.72
CA HIS A 256 -3.38 -11.66 10.39
C HIS A 256 -2.96 -10.92 11.67
N TYR A 257 -1.77 -11.20 12.21
CA TYR A 257 -1.21 -10.52 13.37
C TYR A 257 -1.22 -8.99 13.19
N PRO A 258 -1.58 -8.18 14.21
CA PRO A 258 -1.85 -8.57 15.61
C PRO A 258 -3.26 -9.10 15.87
N ALA A 259 -4.10 -9.19 14.85
CA ALA A 259 -5.43 -9.77 14.94
C ALA A 259 -5.42 -11.29 14.73
N GLY A 260 -6.52 -11.94 15.10
CA GLY A 260 -6.71 -13.37 14.90
C GLY A 260 -6.10 -14.25 16.00
N ARG A 261 -6.35 -15.54 15.87
CA ARG A 261 -5.84 -16.55 16.81
C ARG A 261 -4.37 -16.83 16.52
N MET A 262 -3.61 -16.99 17.58
CA MET A 262 -2.20 -17.35 17.54
C MET A 262 -2.03 -18.60 18.40
N PRO A 263 -2.10 -19.81 17.79
CA PRO A 263 -1.91 -21.05 18.52
C PRO A 263 -0.57 -21.03 19.26
N LEU A 264 -0.60 -21.44 20.54
CA LEU A 264 0.55 -21.48 21.42
C LEU A 264 0.81 -22.92 21.85
N SER A 265 2.07 -23.33 21.80
CA SER A 265 2.58 -24.51 22.48
C SER A 265 3.59 -24.07 23.54
N MET A 266 3.47 -24.62 24.74
CA MET A 266 4.31 -24.28 25.89
C MET A 266 5.19 -25.47 26.31
N GLU A 267 6.43 -25.18 26.69
CA GLU A 267 7.35 -26.12 27.32
C GLU A 267 7.93 -25.49 28.59
N VAL A 268 7.88 -26.21 29.71
CA VAL A 268 8.52 -25.78 30.96
C VAL A 268 10.00 -26.13 30.89
N LEU A 269 10.85 -25.10 30.81
CA LEU A 269 12.30 -25.26 30.75
C LEU A 269 12.90 -25.44 32.15
N SER A 270 12.31 -24.81 33.16
CA SER A 270 12.66 -25.01 34.58
C SER A 270 11.54 -24.51 35.50
N GLY A 271 11.43 -25.08 36.70
CA GLY A 271 10.46 -24.67 37.73
C GLY A 271 9.09 -25.33 37.55
N SER A 272 8.06 -24.69 38.09
CA SER A 272 6.66 -25.10 37.95
C SER A 272 5.84 -23.87 37.54
N ALA A 273 5.22 -23.95 36.37
CA ALA A 273 4.32 -22.92 35.87
C ALA A 273 2.90 -23.48 35.81
N ASP A 274 1.93 -22.64 36.18
CA ASP A 274 0.52 -22.97 36.05
C ASP A 274 0.05 -22.69 34.62
N GLU A 275 -0.23 -23.75 33.86
CA GLU A 275 -0.68 -23.65 32.48
C GLU A 275 -1.98 -22.85 32.34
N GLU A 276 -2.91 -22.94 33.30
CA GLU A 276 -4.16 -22.16 33.26
C GLU A 276 -3.87 -20.66 33.37
N GLN A 277 -2.92 -20.27 34.21
CA GLN A 277 -2.50 -18.88 34.35
C GLN A 277 -1.84 -18.35 33.06
N ILE A 278 -0.99 -19.15 32.42
CA ILE A 278 -0.35 -18.76 31.16
C ILE A 278 -1.38 -18.60 30.04
N LEU A 279 -2.33 -19.54 29.94
CA LEU A 279 -3.43 -19.46 28.99
C LEU A 279 -4.35 -18.27 29.28
N ASP A 280 -4.64 -17.96 30.53
CA ASP A 280 -5.41 -16.78 30.92
C ASP A 280 -4.74 -15.48 30.45
N VAL A 281 -3.45 -15.28 30.75
CA VAL A 281 -2.69 -14.10 30.31
C VAL A 281 -2.74 -13.95 28.79
N THR A 282 -2.50 -15.03 28.05
CA THR A 282 -2.54 -14.97 26.57
C THR A 282 -3.93 -14.67 26.02
N SER A 283 -4.99 -15.10 26.72
CA SER A 283 -6.38 -14.86 26.31
C SER A 283 -6.81 -13.40 26.55
N ARG A 284 -6.32 -12.77 27.63
CA ARG A 284 -6.58 -11.36 27.94
C ARG A 284 -6.02 -10.41 26.87
N HIS A 285 -4.92 -10.79 26.24
CA HIS A 285 -4.35 -10.08 25.10
C HIS A 285 -4.76 -10.75 23.79
N SER A 286 -6.05 -10.70 23.44
CA SER A 286 -6.60 -11.38 22.26
C SER A 286 -6.30 -10.69 20.92
N CYS A 287 -6.08 -9.37 20.92
CA CYS A 287 -5.71 -8.60 19.73
C CYS A 287 -4.98 -7.28 20.08
N GLY A 288 -4.52 -6.60 19.03
CA GLY A 288 -4.00 -5.23 19.12
C GLY A 288 -2.47 -5.13 19.13
N PRO A 289 -1.95 -3.91 18.96
CA PRO A 289 -0.52 -3.67 18.80
C PRO A 289 0.30 -4.18 19.98
N LEU A 290 1.55 -4.55 19.72
CA LEU A 290 2.48 -5.00 20.75
C LEU A 290 1.95 -6.17 21.59
N ARG A 291 1.08 -7.01 21.01
CA ARG A 291 0.39 -8.09 21.73
C ARG A 291 1.37 -9.08 22.34
N LEU A 292 2.36 -9.55 21.58
CA LEU A 292 3.40 -10.46 22.08
C LEU A 292 4.22 -9.81 23.19
N THR A 293 4.55 -8.53 23.04
CA THR A 293 5.29 -7.75 24.05
C THR A 293 4.52 -7.66 25.35
N ARG A 294 3.22 -7.36 25.29
CA ARG A 294 2.34 -7.27 26.46
C ARG A 294 2.22 -8.62 27.17
N ILE A 295 1.99 -9.70 26.42
CA ILE A 295 1.93 -11.06 26.95
C ILE A 295 3.24 -11.41 27.66
N LEU A 296 4.38 -11.27 26.98
CA LEU A 296 5.67 -11.71 27.52
C LEU A 296 6.10 -10.88 28.73
N ARG A 297 5.76 -9.58 28.76
CA ARG A 297 6.01 -8.71 29.91
C ARG A 297 5.19 -9.12 31.14
N GLU A 298 3.92 -9.43 30.94
CA GLU A 298 3.05 -9.90 32.02
C GLU A 298 3.52 -11.26 32.54
N LEU A 299 3.89 -12.17 31.64
CA LEU A 299 4.44 -13.48 32.02
C LEU A 299 5.78 -13.40 32.73
N SER A 300 6.60 -12.37 32.49
CA SER A 300 7.88 -12.18 33.19
C SER A 300 7.74 -11.52 34.57
N GLY A 301 6.53 -11.07 34.94
CA GLY A 301 6.31 -10.28 36.16
C GLY A 301 6.92 -8.88 36.09
N SER A 302 7.30 -8.41 34.90
CA SER A 302 7.93 -7.10 34.70
C SER A 302 6.87 -6.06 34.37
N GLY A 303 5.93 -5.84 35.29
CA GLY A 303 4.86 -4.84 35.18
C GLY A 303 5.33 -3.43 35.45
#